data_AF-A0A388NQ21-F1
#
_entry.id   AF-A0A388NQ21-F1
#
_cell.length_a   1.000
_cell.length_b   1.000
_cell.length_c   1.000
_cell.angle_alpha   90.00
_cell.angle_beta   90.00
_cell.angle_gamma   90.00
#
_symmetry.space_group_name_H-M   'P 1'
#
loop_
_entity.id
_entity.type
_entity.pdbx_description
1 polymer ?
#
loop_
_entity_poly.entity_id
_entity_poly.type
_entity_poly.pdbx_seq_one_letter_code
_entity_poly.pdbx_strand_id
1 'polypeptide(L)'
;MLDVNFFDELRIGLASTENIREWSFGEVKKPETINYRTLKPEKDGLFDEKIFGPTRDWDVIAVSTSAYDLKELSAKDAELK
;
A
#
# COMPACT_ATOMS: atom_id res chain seq x y z
N MET A 1 5.31 18.68 10.04
CA MET A 1 4.02 19.20 9.56
C MET A 1 4.34 20.01 8.31
N LEU A 2 4.30 19.35 7.16
CA LEU A 2 4.49 20.01 5.87
C LEU A 2 3.11 20.25 5.30
N ASP A 3 2.51 21.34 5.73
CA ASP A 3 1.44 21.95 4.96
C ASP A 3 1.83 23.41 4.77
N VAL A 4 2.35 23.68 3.59
CA VAL A 4 2.67 25.03 3.16
C VAL A 4 2.00 25.14 1.82
N ASN A 5 0.83 25.79 1.84
CA ASN A 5 -0.11 26.04 0.75
C ASN A 5 0.52 26.86 -0.40
N PHE A 6 1.62 26.37 -0.98
CA PHE A 6 2.29 26.92 -2.16
C PHE A 6 1.86 26.10 -3.38
N PHE A 7 0.59 26.25 -3.74
CA PHE A 7 0.08 25.76 -5.01
C PHE A 7 -0.44 26.99 -5.75
N ASP A 8 0.21 27.39 -6.85
CA ASP A 8 -0.18 28.60 -7.59
C ASP A 8 -1.50 28.41 -8.35
N GLU A 9 -1.75 27.20 -8.87
CA GLU A 9 -2.95 26.86 -9.64
C GLU A 9 -3.33 25.38 -9.45
N LEU A 10 -4.63 25.09 -9.40
CA LEU A 10 -5.18 23.73 -9.45
C LEU A 10 -5.82 23.49 -10.81
N ARG A 11 -5.38 22.45 -11.52
CA ARG A 11 -5.94 22.07 -12.83
C ARG A 11 -6.79 20.82 -12.70
N ILE A 12 -7.95 20.85 -13.34
CA ILE A 12 -8.88 19.71 -13.45
C ILE A 12 -9.01 19.38 -14.94
N GLY A 13 -8.92 18.10 -15.26
CA GLY A 13 -9.02 17.60 -16.63
C GLY A 13 -9.58 16.19 -16.64
N LEU A 14 -9.90 15.70 -17.84
CA LEU A 14 -10.28 14.31 -18.01
C LEU A 14 -9.05 13.41 -17.82
N ALA A 15 -9.19 12.37 -17.01
CA ALA A 15 -8.17 11.35 -16.87
C ALA A 15 -8.26 10.36 -18.04
N SER A 16 -7.12 10.06 -18.67
CA SER A 16 -7.04 8.96 -19.64
C SER A 16 -7.03 7.60 -18.93
N THR A 17 -7.26 6.52 -19.68
CA THR A 17 -7.21 5.16 -19.15
C THR A 17 -5.82 4.83 -18.59
N GLU A 18 -4.77 5.38 -19.18
CA GLU A 18 -3.38 5.24 -18.72
C GLU A 18 -3.18 5.91 -17.35
N ASN A 19 -3.67 7.14 -17.18
CA ASN A 19 -3.57 7.86 -15.90
C ASN A 19 -4.30 7.11 -14.79
N ILE A 20 -5.48 6.55 -15.08
CA ILE A 20 -6.25 5.77 -14.09
C ILE A 20 -5.48 4.52 -13.67
N ARG A 21 -4.79 3.85 -14.60
CA ARG A 21 -3.96 2.68 -14.30
C ARG A 21 -2.70 3.04 -13.52
N GLU A 22 -2.10 4.20 -13.81
CA GLU A 22 -0.94 4.70 -13.08
C GLU A 22 -1.25 5.01 -11.62
N TRP A 23 -2.46 5.52 -11.33
CA TRP A 23 -2.90 5.78 -9.95
C TRP A 23 -3.33 4.52 -9.20
N SER A 24 -3.59 3.42 -9.92
CA SER A 24 -4.05 2.18 -9.33
C SER A 24 -2.86 1.36 -8.80
N PHE A 25 -2.98 0.91 -7.56
CA PHE A 25 -2.01 0.01 -6.92
C PHE A 25 -2.29 -1.48 -7.20
N GLY A 26 -3.38 -1.79 -7.93
CA GLY A 26 -3.79 -3.15 -8.24
C GLY A 26 -5.25 -3.27 -8.68
N GLU A 27 -5.58 -4.41 -9.28
CA GLU A 27 -6.91 -4.70 -9.82
C GLU A 27 -7.76 -5.51 -8.83
N VAL A 28 -8.98 -5.04 -8.55
CA VAL A 28 -9.98 -5.77 -7.79
C VAL A 28 -10.77 -6.68 -8.74
N LYS A 29 -10.68 -7.99 -8.53
CA LYS A 29 -11.30 -9.00 -9.41
C LYS A 29 -12.63 -9.53 -8.86
N LYS A 30 -12.82 -9.35 -7.56
CA LYS A 30 -13.83 -10.03 -6.76
C LYS A 30 -14.69 -9.00 -6.03
N PRO A 31 -16.03 -9.11 -6.09
CA PRO A 31 -16.93 -8.18 -5.38
C PRO A 31 -16.96 -8.41 -3.86
N GLU A 32 -16.29 -9.44 -3.35
CA GLU A 32 -16.21 -9.77 -1.94
C GLU A 32 -15.51 -8.67 -1.13
N THR A 33 -15.98 -8.45 0.10
CA THR A 33 -15.50 -7.38 0.97
C THR A 33 -14.70 -7.95 2.15
N ILE A 34 -15.37 -8.22 3.26
CA ILE A 34 -14.78 -8.75 4.48
C ILE A 34 -15.48 -10.05 4.88
N ASN A 35 -14.71 -10.95 5.47
CA ASN A 35 -15.25 -12.17 6.02
C ASN A 35 -16.08 -11.88 7.28
N TYR A 36 -17.32 -12.35 7.32
CA TYR A 36 -18.23 -12.10 8.43
C TYR A 36 -17.79 -12.73 9.78
N ARG A 37 -16.91 -13.75 9.76
CA ARG A 37 -16.45 -14.44 10.98
C ARG A 37 -15.11 -13.90 11.47
N THR A 38 -14.15 -13.80 10.57
CA THR A 38 -12.78 -13.43 10.93
C THR A 38 -12.54 -11.93 10.87
N LEU A 39 -13.48 -11.18 10.28
CA LEU A 39 -13.36 -9.74 10.00
C LEU A 39 -12.12 -9.40 9.17
N LYS A 40 -11.53 -10.40 8.51
CA LYS A 40 -10.39 -10.22 7.62
C LYS A 40 -10.89 -9.88 6.22
N PRO A 41 -10.22 -8.97 5.50
CA PRO A 41 -10.53 -8.71 4.11
C PRO A 41 -10.28 -9.96 3.26
N GLU A 42 -11.11 -10.13 2.22
CA GLU A 42 -10.98 -11.22 1.27
C GLU A 42 -9.90 -10.88 0.22
N LYS A 43 -9.11 -11.89 -0.17
CA LYS A 43 -8.04 -11.74 -1.16
C LYS A 43 -8.61 -11.44 -2.55
N ASP A 44 -8.01 -10.47 -3.24
CA ASP A 44 -8.44 -9.88 -4.52
C ASP A 44 -9.81 -9.15 -4.45
N GLY A 45 -10.33 -8.95 -3.23
CA GLY A 45 -11.60 -8.28 -2.94
C GLY A 45 -11.48 -6.76 -2.81
N LEU A 46 -12.61 -6.11 -2.49
CA LEU A 46 -12.70 -4.65 -2.42
C LEU A 46 -11.83 -4.01 -1.33
N PHE A 47 -11.44 -4.80 -0.33
CA PHE A 47 -10.59 -4.36 0.79
C PHE A 47 -9.27 -5.14 0.85
N ASP A 48 -8.79 -5.68 -0.28
CA ASP A 48 -7.52 -6.42 -0.29
C ASP A 48 -6.36 -5.53 0.16
N GLU A 49 -5.70 -5.97 1.23
CA GLU A 49 -4.58 -5.29 1.87
C GLU A 49 -3.36 -5.21 0.96
N LYS A 50 -3.28 -6.03 -0.09
CA LYS A 50 -2.24 -5.92 -1.11
C LYS A 50 -2.41 -4.68 -1.99
N ILE A 51 -3.65 -4.27 -2.26
CA ILE A 51 -3.96 -3.15 -3.16
C ILE A 51 -4.01 -1.85 -2.35
N PHE A 52 -4.69 -1.87 -1.20
CA PHE A 52 -4.96 -0.66 -0.43
C PHE A 52 -4.01 -0.45 0.75
N GLY A 53 -3.21 -1.45 1.10
CA GLY A 53 -2.31 -1.42 2.24
C GLY A 53 -2.88 -2.12 3.49
N PRO A 54 -2.07 -2.25 4.55
CA PRO A 54 -2.44 -3.02 5.73
C PRO A 54 -3.54 -2.33 6.54
N THR A 55 -4.45 -3.12 7.10
CA THR A 55 -5.52 -2.62 7.99
C THR A 55 -4.99 -2.11 9.35
N ARG A 56 -3.80 -2.53 9.76
CA ARG A 56 -3.17 -2.18 11.04
C ARG A 56 -1.73 -1.74 10.85
N ASP A 57 -1.34 -0.73 11.63
CA ASP A 57 0.02 -0.19 11.60
C ASP A 57 1.05 -1.29 11.93
N TRP A 58 2.04 -1.44 11.05
CA TRP A 58 3.15 -2.39 11.17
C TRP A 58 2.80 -3.89 11.13
N ASP A 59 1.52 -4.26 10.92
CA ASP A 59 1.16 -5.64 10.61
C ASP A 59 1.54 -5.92 9.15
N VAL A 60 2.78 -6.41 8.95
CA VAL A 60 3.20 -6.99 7.68
C VAL A 60 2.41 -8.26 7.47
N ILE A 61 1.34 -8.17 6.67
CA ILE A 61 0.61 -9.36 6.24
C ILE A 61 1.50 -10.04 5.23
N ALA A 62 2.10 -11.13 5.71
CA ALA A 62 3.17 -11.89 5.07
C ALA A 62 2.73 -12.45 3.71
N VAL A 63 2.67 -11.59 2.70
CA VAL A 63 2.68 -11.98 1.30
C VAL A 63 4.14 -11.92 0.87
N SER A 64 4.86 -13.01 1.16
CA SER A 64 6.09 -13.38 0.46
C SER A 64 7.12 -12.28 0.22
N THR A 65 7.55 -11.53 1.25
CA THR A 65 8.93 -11.02 1.26
C THR A 65 9.75 -12.04 2.02
N SER A 66 10.28 -13.00 1.27
CA SER A 66 11.46 -13.75 1.70
C SER A 66 12.47 -12.77 2.29
N ALA A 67 12.66 -12.82 3.61
CA ALA A 67 13.92 -12.75 4.36
C ALA A 67 15.11 -11.83 3.92
N TYR A 68 14.92 -10.90 2.99
CA TYR A 68 15.88 -9.91 2.51
C TYR A 68 15.19 -8.56 2.72
N ASP A 69 15.18 -8.01 3.92
CA ASP A 69 15.85 -6.72 4.14
C ASP A 69 16.14 -6.44 5.63
N LEU A 70 15.78 -7.35 6.56
CA LEU A 70 15.97 -7.13 8.00
C LEU A 70 17.34 -7.59 8.54
N LYS A 71 18.19 -8.22 7.72
CA LYS A 71 19.57 -8.59 8.11
C LYS A 71 20.62 -7.56 7.73
N GLU A 72 20.37 -6.69 6.76
CA GLU A 72 21.37 -5.68 6.33
C GLU A 72 21.38 -4.42 7.20
N LEU A 73 20.27 -4.11 7.87
CA LEU A 73 20.20 -2.93 8.75
C LEU A 73 20.95 -3.14 10.07
N SER A 74 20.97 -4.36 10.61
CA SER A 74 21.69 -4.66 11.86
C SER A 74 23.21 -4.74 11.69
N ALA A 75 23.72 -4.91 10.47
CA ALA A 75 25.15 -5.07 10.22
C ALA A 75 25.87 -3.72 10.03
N LYS A 76 25.18 -2.69 9.50
CA LYS A 76 25.79 -1.37 9.26
C LYS A 76 25.93 -0.51 10.53
N ASP A 77 25.11 -0.76 11.55
CA ASP A 77 25.20 -0.05 12.84
C ASP A 77 26.35 -0.56 13.74
N ALA A 78 26.97 -1.69 13.40
CA ALA A 78 28.08 -2.27 14.16
C ALA A 78 29.48 -1.82 13.67
N GLU A 79 29.58 -1.25 12.46
CA GLU A 79 30.84 -0.70 11.92
C GLU A 79 31.01 0.81 12.17
N LEU A 80 30.05 1.46 12.83
CA LEU A 80 30.15 2.87 13.26
C LEU A 80 30.47 2.99 14.76
N LYS A 81 31.49 2.26 15.22
CA LYS A 81 32.18 2.48 16.50
C LYS A 81 33.69 2.52 16.31
#